data_AF-A0A7L1B431-F1
#
_entry.id   AF-A0A7L1B431-F1
#
_cell.length_a   1.000
_cell.length_b   1.000
_cell.length_c   1.000
_cell.angle_alpha   90.00
_cell.angle_beta   90.00
_cell.angle_gamma   90.00
#
_symmetry.space_group_name_H-M   'P 1'
#
loop_
_entity.id
_entity.type
_entity.pdbx_description
1 polymer ?
#
loop_
_entity_poly.entity_id
_entity_poly.type
_entity_poly.pdbx_seq_one_letter_code
_entity_poly.pdbx_strand_id
1 'polypeptide(L)'
;SLSEVVQKWKEYQLQCQKYLYETPPIVAEGKFCNRTFDDYACWPDGLPGTYVNVSCPWYLPWANAVLHGQVYRFCTLEGTWLLKENSTLPWRNLSECEPSDQDAPEEQLLNLSIIYTIGYALSFSALVIATAILLGFRHLHCTRNYIHLNLFTSFILRAISVFIKDSVVKWMYSTATQEYQWEGLIAFQESLSCRLVFVMMQYCVAANYYWLLVEGMYLYTLLVLSVFSEQRIFRLYLCIGWGVPMLFVILWGTVKYLYEDEGCWTRNYNMNYWLIIRLPILIAIGVNFLIFIRVICIIISKLQANLMCKTDIKCRLAKSTLTLIPLLGTHEVIFAFITDEHARGMLRFVKLFTELSFASFQGLMVAILYCFINNEVQMEFRKSWERWRLEHLYVQRDSSMKPLKCPANSISSGGTVGSSVYAATCQATFS
;
A
#
# COMPACT_ATOMS: atom_id res chain seq x y z
N SER A 1 -4.12 -3.58 -21.79
CA SER A 1 -3.82 -2.82 -20.55
C SER A 1 -3.55 -1.37 -20.93
N LEU A 2 -3.79 -0.38 -20.06
CA LEU A 2 -3.68 1.03 -20.42
C LEU A 2 -2.28 1.42 -20.94
N SER A 3 -1.23 0.94 -20.27
CA SER A 3 0.16 1.15 -20.69
C SER A 3 0.44 0.65 -22.12
N GLU A 4 -0.21 -0.45 -22.53
CA GLU A 4 -0.05 -1.01 -23.89
C GLU A 4 -0.78 -0.15 -24.93
N VAL A 5 -1.96 0.39 -24.59
CA VAL A 5 -2.74 1.29 -25.45
C VAL A 5 -1.94 2.58 -25.72
N VAL A 6 -1.35 3.13 -24.68
CA VAL A 6 -0.52 4.34 -24.76
C VAL A 6 0.75 4.10 -25.58
N GLN A 7 1.39 2.93 -25.44
CA GLN A 7 2.55 2.56 -26.28
C GLN A 7 2.17 2.39 -27.75
N LYS A 8 1.02 1.76 -28.04
CA LYS A 8 0.48 1.65 -29.40
C LYS A 8 0.13 3.02 -30.00
N TRP A 9 -0.38 3.95 -29.19
CA TRP A 9 -0.65 5.32 -29.63
C TRP A 9 0.65 6.06 -29.99
N LYS A 10 1.72 5.89 -29.20
CA LYS A 10 3.04 6.49 -29.52
C LYS A 10 3.57 5.99 -30.88
N GLU A 11 3.42 4.68 -31.13
CA GLU A 11 3.77 4.09 -32.42
C GLU A 11 2.88 4.63 -33.56
N TYR A 12 1.57 4.77 -33.33
CA TYR A 12 0.63 5.38 -34.29
C TYR A 12 1.01 6.84 -34.60
N GLN A 13 1.35 7.63 -33.59
CA GLN A 13 1.80 9.02 -33.75
C GLN A 13 3.09 9.08 -34.59
N LEU A 14 4.07 8.22 -34.32
CA LEU A 14 5.32 8.15 -35.08
C LEU A 14 5.08 7.80 -36.56
N GLN A 15 4.22 6.81 -36.81
CA GLN A 15 3.81 6.42 -38.16
C GLN A 15 3.08 7.56 -38.89
N CYS A 16 2.19 8.27 -38.19
CA CYS A 16 1.50 9.41 -38.75
C CYS A 16 2.49 10.55 -39.08
N GLN A 17 3.40 10.91 -38.18
CA GLN A 17 4.41 11.93 -38.44
C GLN A 17 5.24 11.58 -39.68
N LYS A 18 5.71 10.33 -39.77
CA LYS A 18 6.43 9.84 -40.95
C LYS A 18 5.59 10.00 -42.23
N TYR A 19 4.32 9.60 -42.20
CA TYR A 19 3.39 9.79 -43.32
C TYR A 19 3.22 11.28 -43.71
N LEU A 20 3.08 12.17 -42.74
CA LEU A 20 2.90 13.61 -42.97
C LEU A 20 4.13 14.23 -43.67
N TYR A 21 5.35 13.77 -43.34
CA TYR A 21 6.61 14.24 -43.95
C TYR A 21 6.92 13.60 -45.30
N GLU A 22 6.69 12.29 -45.46
CA GLU A 22 7.07 11.56 -46.69
C GLU A 22 6.08 11.73 -47.83
N THR A 23 4.80 11.96 -47.53
CA THR A 23 3.78 12.07 -48.57
C THR A 23 3.98 13.39 -49.34
N PRO A 24 4.08 13.37 -50.68
CA PRO A 24 4.21 14.60 -51.44
C PRO A 24 2.98 15.49 -51.20
N PRO A 25 3.12 16.83 -51.15
CA PRO A 25 1.98 17.73 -51.07
C PRO A 25 1.07 17.49 -52.28
N ILE A 26 -0.25 17.61 -52.10
CA ILE A 26 -1.18 17.55 -53.23
C ILE A 26 -0.81 18.69 -54.20
N VAL A 27 -0.26 18.32 -55.35
CA VAL A 27 0.00 19.24 -56.47
C VAL A 27 -1.31 19.44 -57.21
N ALA A 28 -2.26 20.11 -56.58
CA ALA A 28 -3.46 20.61 -57.23
C ALA A 28 -3.46 22.13 -57.06
N GLU A 29 -3.66 22.85 -58.16
CA GLU A 29 -3.61 24.32 -58.27
C GLU A 29 -4.75 25.04 -57.51
N GLY A 30 -5.05 24.65 -56.26
CA GLY A 30 -6.23 25.10 -55.53
C GLY A 30 -6.09 25.11 -54.00
N LYS A 31 -7.17 25.56 -53.34
CA LYS A 31 -7.30 25.51 -51.88
C LYS A 31 -7.43 24.05 -51.43
N PHE A 32 -6.85 23.68 -50.28
CA PHE A 32 -7.00 22.36 -49.67
C PHE A 32 -6.91 22.48 -48.15
N CYS A 33 -7.45 21.51 -47.42
CA CYS A 33 -7.27 21.44 -45.98
C CYS A 33 -5.97 20.71 -45.66
N ASN A 34 -5.08 21.34 -44.90
CA ASN A 34 -3.80 20.76 -44.52
C ASN A 34 -3.97 19.46 -43.73
N ARG A 35 -3.21 18.44 -44.12
CA ARG A 35 -2.96 17.24 -43.32
C ARG A 35 -2.50 17.59 -41.91
N THR A 36 -2.94 16.83 -40.92
CA THR A 36 -2.62 17.08 -39.51
C THR A 36 -2.82 15.83 -38.67
N PHE A 37 -2.14 15.78 -37.53
CA PHE A 37 -2.42 14.81 -36.48
C PHE A 37 -3.13 15.55 -35.34
N ASP A 38 -4.32 15.10 -34.95
CA ASP A 38 -5.14 15.75 -33.92
C ASP A 38 -5.10 15.01 -32.57
N ASP A 39 -3.99 14.35 -32.27
CA ASP A 39 -3.76 13.49 -31.10
C ASP A 39 -4.69 12.26 -31.00
N TYR A 40 -5.53 12.05 -32.02
CA TYR A 40 -6.43 10.90 -32.11
C TYR A 40 -6.25 10.16 -33.45
N ALA A 41 -6.43 10.85 -34.58
CA ALA A 41 -6.34 10.26 -35.90
C ALA A 41 -5.34 11.00 -36.80
N CYS A 42 -4.77 10.27 -37.74
CA CYS A 42 -3.90 10.85 -38.77
C CYS A 42 -4.75 11.32 -39.96
N TRP A 43 -4.84 12.64 -40.17
CA TRP A 43 -5.65 13.21 -41.23
C TRP A 43 -4.81 13.52 -42.47
N PRO A 44 -5.16 12.99 -43.65
CA PRO A 44 -4.54 13.36 -44.91
C PRO A 44 -5.02 14.75 -45.37
N ASP A 45 -4.46 15.24 -46.47
CA ASP A 45 -4.94 16.47 -47.09
C ASP A 45 -6.38 16.29 -47.61
N GLY A 46 -7.23 17.27 -47.33
CA GLY A 46 -8.64 17.25 -47.70
C GLY A 46 -8.95 18.11 -48.92
N LEU A 47 -9.76 17.59 -49.84
CA LEU A 47 -10.30 18.38 -50.95
C LEU A 47 -11.44 19.30 -50.45
N PRO A 48 -11.50 20.57 -50.87
CA PRO A 48 -12.55 21.49 -50.45
C PRO A 48 -13.96 20.98 -50.77
N GLY A 49 -14.88 21.12 -49.81
CA GLY A 49 -16.28 20.71 -49.95
C GLY A 49 -16.52 19.21 -49.82
N THR A 50 -15.53 18.43 -49.37
CA THR A 50 -15.65 16.97 -49.23
C THR A 50 -15.47 16.51 -47.78
N TYR A 51 -16.04 15.34 -47.48
CA TYR A 51 -15.75 14.61 -46.26
C TYR A 51 -14.45 13.83 -46.43
N VAL A 52 -13.55 13.98 -45.47
CA VAL A 52 -12.35 13.16 -45.32
C VAL A 52 -12.68 12.08 -44.31
N ASN A 53 -12.57 10.84 -44.73
CA ASN A 53 -12.77 9.65 -43.90
C ASN A 53 -11.45 8.93 -43.69
N VAL A 54 -11.18 8.52 -42.44
CA VAL A 54 -10.02 7.70 -42.09
C VAL A 54 -10.48 6.55 -41.22
N SER A 55 -9.84 5.38 -41.37
CA SER A 55 -10.17 4.21 -40.56
C SER A 55 -9.96 4.47 -39.07
N CYS A 56 -10.76 3.82 -38.20
CA CYS A 56 -10.58 3.90 -36.76
C CYS A 56 -9.10 3.60 -36.38
N PRO A 57 -8.48 4.37 -35.48
CA PRO A 57 -7.11 4.13 -35.07
C PRO A 57 -6.91 2.75 -34.42
N TRP A 58 -5.88 2.02 -34.86
CA TRP A 58 -5.63 0.64 -34.43
C TRP A 58 -5.07 0.51 -33.01
N TYR A 59 -4.66 1.63 -32.38
CA TYR A 59 -4.18 1.62 -30.99
C TYR A 59 -5.33 1.44 -29.98
N LEU A 60 -6.58 1.68 -30.37
CA LEU A 60 -7.74 1.61 -29.49
C LEU A 60 -7.92 0.19 -28.91
N PRO A 61 -8.29 0.05 -27.62
CA PRO A 61 -8.49 -1.26 -27.00
C PRO A 61 -9.53 -2.13 -27.70
N TRP A 62 -10.56 -1.48 -28.28
CA TRP A 62 -11.67 -2.10 -28.99
C TRP A 62 -11.54 -1.99 -30.52
N ALA A 63 -10.35 -1.69 -31.06
CA ALA A 63 -10.12 -1.56 -32.50
C ALA A 63 -10.61 -2.79 -33.30
N ASN A 64 -10.52 -3.99 -32.72
CA ASN A 64 -11.01 -5.22 -33.34
C ASN A 64 -12.54 -5.27 -33.47
N ALA A 65 -13.28 -4.58 -32.60
CA ALA A 65 -14.74 -4.51 -32.66
C ALA A 65 -15.22 -3.50 -33.71
N VAL A 66 -14.40 -2.48 -34.00
CA VAL A 66 -14.69 -1.36 -34.93
C VAL A 66 -13.81 -1.39 -36.19
N LEU A 67 -13.40 -2.59 -36.62
CA LEU A 67 -12.47 -2.82 -37.74
C LEU A 67 -12.92 -2.16 -39.06
N HIS A 68 -14.23 -1.99 -39.25
CA HIS A 68 -14.83 -1.36 -40.42
C HIS A 68 -15.30 0.08 -40.18
N GLY A 69 -15.17 0.59 -38.96
CA GLY A 69 -15.59 1.94 -38.61
C GLY A 69 -14.65 3.00 -39.19
N GLN A 70 -15.21 4.17 -39.46
CA GLN A 70 -14.46 5.33 -39.94
C GLN A 70 -14.73 6.55 -39.06
N VAL A 71 -13.73 7.42 -38.97
CA VAL A 71 -13.88 8.76 -38.40
C VAL A 71 -13.88 9.80 -39.50
N TYR A 72 -14.69 10.84 -39.30
CA TYR A 72 -15.00 11.81 -40.35
C TYR A 72 -14.63 13.23 -39.94
N ARG A 73 -14.05 13.98 -40.87
CA ARG A 73 -13.92 15.45 -40.83
C ARG A 73 -14.42 16.04 -42.13
N PHE A 74 -14.87 17.28 -42.08
CA PHE A 74 -15.35 18.00 -43.26
C PHE A 74 -14.39 19.13 -43.62
N CYS A 75 -13.94 19.17 -44.87
CA CYS A 75 -13.14 20.28 -45.41
C CYS A 75 -14.06 21.29 -46.09
N THR A 76 -14.04 22.55 -45.65
CA THR A 76 -14.89 23.60 -46.21
C THR A 76 -14.42 24.03 -47.60
N LEU A 77 -15.28 24.72 -48.36
CA LEU A 77 -14.93 25.30 -49.67
C LEU A 77 -13.81 26.37 -49.56
N GLU A 78 -13.59 26.91 -48.36
CA GLU A 78 -12.57 27.91 -48.08
C GLU A 78 -11.18 27.30 -47.90
N GLY A 79 -11.06 25.97 -47.84
CA GLY A 79 -9.80 25.27 -47.58
C GLY A 79 -9.46 25.17 -46.10
N THR A 80 -10.45 25.29 -45.21
CA THR A 80 -10.28 25.15 -43.75
C THR A 80 -11.11 23.98 -43.23
N TRP A 81 -10.64 23.36 -42.15
CA TRP A 81 -11.43 22.32 -41.48
C TRP A 81 -12.68 22.92 -40.84
N LEU A 82 -13.83 22.26 -41.00
CA LEU A 82 -15.06 22.66 -40.33
C LEU A 82 -14.83 22.75 -38.82
N LEU A 83 -15.26 23.84 -38.19
CA LEU A 83 -15.14 24.04 -36.75
C LEU A 83 -16.40 23.55 -36.04
N LYS A 84 -16.24 23.10 -34.79
CA LYS A 84 -17.37 22.78 -33.92
C LYS A 84 -18.08 24.07 -33.49
N GLU A 85 -19.40 24.03 -33.37
CA GLU A 85 -20.19 25.18 -32.94
C GLU A 85 -19.66 25.76 -31.62
N ASN A 86 -19.42 27.07 -31.59
CA ASN A 86 -18.87 27.82 -30.44
C ASN A 86 -17.46 27.40 -29.98
N SER A 87 -16.67 26.75 -30.83
CA SER A 87 -15.28 26.37 -30.51
C SER A 87 -14.31 26.68 -31.64
N THR A 88 -13.03 26.80 -31.30
CA THR A 88 -11.92 26.87 -32.27
C THR A 88 -11.43 25.48 -32.69
N LEU A 89 -11.97 24.41 -32.09
CA LEU A 89 -11.59 23.04 -32.42
C LEU A 89 -12.30 22.56 -33.70
N PRO A 90 -11.58 21.86 -34.60
CA PRO A 90 -12.19 21.21 -35.74
C PRO A 90 -13.27 20.20 -35.34
N TRP A 91 -14.39 20.21 -36.05
CA TRP A 91 -15.45 19.23 -35.92
C TRP A 91 -14.95 17.85 -36.39
N ARG A 92 -15.27 16.81 -35.62
CA ARG A 92 -14.99 15.40 -35.92
C ARG A 92 -16.16 14.53 -35.51
N ASN A 93 -16.46 13.51 -36.30
CA ASN A 93 -17.43 12.47 -35.94
C ASN A 93 -16.71 11.15 -35.63
N LEU A 94 -16.96 10.61 -34.43
CA LEU A 94 -16.33 9.42 -33.87
C LEU A 94 -17.33 8.27 -33.63
N SER A 95 -18.60 8.44 -34.00
CA SER A 95 -19.70 7.54 -33.62
C SER A 95 -19.49 6.07 -34.02
N GLU A 96 -18.76 5.80 -35.11
CA GLU A 96 -18.47 4.44 -35.57
C GLU A 96 -17.28 3.77 -34.84
N CYS A 97 -16.52 4.53 -34.06
CA CYS A 97 -15.35 4.04 -33.34
C CYS A 97 -15.53 4.04 -31.80
N GLU A 98 -16.76 4.25 -31.31
CA GLU A 98 -17.07 4.14 -29.88
C GLU A 98 -17.30 2.67 -29.46
N PRO A 99 -16.86 2.27 -28.25
CA PRO A 99 -17.08 0.93 -27.75
C PRO A 99 -18.57 0.68 -27.46
N SER A 100 -19.06 -0.53 -27.72
CA SER A 100 -20.39 -0.94 -27.27
C SER A 100 -20.37 -1.18 -25.75
N ASP A 101 -21.36 -0.64 -25.01
CA ASP A 101 -21.48 -0.66 -23.55
C ASP A 101 -21.47 -2.06 -22.87
N GLN A 102 -21.37 -3.16 -23.64
CA GLN A 102 -21.63 -4.52 -23.15
C GLN A 102 -20.41 -5.29 -22.61
N ASP A 103 -19.18 -4.79 -22.75
CA ASP A 103 -17.95 -5.53 -22.41
C ASP A 103 -17.16 -4.95 -21.23
N ALA A 104 -17.83 -4.51 -20.15
CA ALA A 104 -17.15 -4.02 -18.95
C ALA A 104 -17.02 -5.11 -17.85
N PRO A 105 -15.89 -5.86 -17.76
CA PRO A 105 -15.54 -6.65 -16.57
C PRO A 105 -15.14 -5.77 -15.36
N GLU A 106 -15.64 -4.53 -15.27
CA GLU A 106 -15.15 -3.50 -14.37
C GLU A 106 -15.73 -3.62 -12.95
N GLU A 107 -16.96 -4.10 -12.78
CA GLU A 107 -17.65 -4.08 -11.48
C GLU A 107 -17.01 -5.03 -10.45
N GLN A 108 -16.59 -6.22 -10.89
CA GLN A 108 -16.01 -7.23 -9.99
C GLN A 108 -14.61 -6.84 -9.50
N LEU A 109 -13.79 -6.19 -10.34
CA LEU A 109 -12.44 -5.73 -9.98
C LEU A 109 -12.49 -4.49 -9.06
N LEU A 110 -13.51 -3.65 -9.24
CA LEU A 110 -13.76 -2.48 -8.40
C LEU A 110 -14.11 -2.88 -6.96
N ASN A 111 -14.98 -3.88 -6.81
CA ASN A 111 -15.37 -4.40 -5.49
C ASN A 111 -14.17 -4.98 -4.72
N LEU A 112 -13.29 -5.71 -5.41
CA LEU A 112 -12.03 -6.18 -4.84
C LEU A 112 -11.16 -5.01 -4.35
N SER A 113 -11.08 -3.96 -5.15
CA SER A 113 -10.24 -2.80 -4.86
C SER A 113 -10.69 -2.06 -3.61
N ILE A 114 -11.99 -1.91 -3.43
CA ILE A 114 -12.57 -1.27 -2.24
C ILE A 114 -12.24 -2.07 -0.98
N ILE A 115 -12.44 -3.39 -1.00
CA ILE A 115 -12.25 -4.25 0.18
C ILE A 115 -10.80 -4.23 0.66
N TYR A 116 -9.83 -4.46 -0.23
CA TYR A 116 -8.44 -4.48 0.19
C TYR A 116 -7.96 -3.09 0.63
N THR A 117 -8.47 -2.01 0.01
CA THR A 117 -8.13 -0.62 0.40
C THR A 117 -8.60 -0.32 1.82
N ILE A 118 -9.85 -0.68 2.16
CA ILE A 118 -10.38 -0.55 3.52
C ILE A 118 -9.56 -1.40 4.50
N GLY A 119 -9.21 -2.63 4.11
CA GLY A 119 -8.39 -3.52 4.93
C GLY A 119 -7.04 -2.92 5.28
N TYR A 120 -6.29 -2.41 4.29
CA TYR A 120 -5.01 -1.76 4.53
C TYR A 120 -5.15 -0.46 5.33
N ALA A 121 -6.21 0.33 5.14
CA ALA A 121 -6.41 1.57 5.88
C ALA A 121 -6.66 1.32 7.38
N LEU A 122 -7.49 0.33 7.70
CA LEU A 122 -7.73 -0.12 9.08
C LEU A 122 -6.47 -0.71 9.70
N SER A 123 -5.76 -1.57 8.95
CA SER A 123 -4.50 -2.16 9.38
C SER A 123 -3.43 -1.10 9.67
N PHE A 124 -3.24 -0.15 8.76
CA PHE A 124 -2.30 0.96 8.92
C PHE A 124 -2.59 1.78 10.18
N SER A 125 -3.85 2.19 10.36
CA SER A 125 -4.27 2.98 11.52
C SER A 125 -4.03 2.24 12.84
N ALA A 126 -4.41 0.96 12.89
CA ALA A 126 -4.19 0.12 14.07
C ALA A 126 -2.70 -0.09 14.38
N LEU A 127 -1.87 -0.31 13.36
CA LEU A 127 -0.43 -0.53 13.53
C LEU A 127 0.30 0.75 13.96
N VAL A 128 -0.09 1.93 13.47
CA VAL A 128 0.47 3.19 13.92
C VAL A 128 0.17 3.41 15.41
N ILE A 129 -1.07 3.17 15.83
CA ILE A 129 -1.45 3.26 17.26
C ILE A 129 -0.67 2.22 18.08
N ALA A 130 -0.58 0.97 17.63
CA ALA A 130 0.16 -0.08 18.32
C ALA A 130 1.65 0.24 18.47
N THR A 131 2.27 0.76 17.40
CA THR A 131 3.66 1.22 17.38
C THR A 131 3.88 2.36 18.38
N ALA A 132 2.98 3.35 18.42
CA ALA A 132 3.04 4.45 19.37
C ALA A 132 2.92 3.98 20.83
N ILE A 133 2.04 3.01 21.10
CA ILE A 133 1.88 2.41 22.44
C ILE A 133 3.17 1.71 22.88
N LEU A 134 3.73 0.82 22.06
CA LEU A 134 4.93 0.06 22.41
C LEU A 134 6.17 0.95 22.57
N LEU A 135 6.27 2.04 21.78
CA LEU A 135 7.36 3.01 21.91
C LEU A 135 7.18 3.94 23.12
N GLY A 136 5.95 4.39 23.39
CA GLY A 136 5.65 5.35 24.46
C GLY A 136 5.86 4.80 25.87
N PHE A 137 5.52 3.54 26.10
CA PHE A 137 5.74 2.91 27.40
C PHE A 137 7.14 2.28 27.48
N ARG A 138 8.09 3.00 28.10
CA ARG A 138 9.47 2.51 28.31
C ARG A 138 9.55 1.14 29.00
N HIS A 139 8.57 0.80 29.85
CA HIS A 139 8.49 -0.50 30.53
C HIS A 139 8.29 -1.68 29.55
N LEU A 140 7.81 -1.42 28.33
CA LEU A 140 7.61 -2.42 27.28
C LEU A 140 8.83 -2.57 26.36
N HIS A 141 9.96 -1.89 26.62
CA HIS A 141 11.16 -1.99 25.79
C HIS A 141 11.92 -3.29 26.07
N CYS A 142 11.55 -4.35 25.35
CA CYS A 142 12.18 -5.67 25.41
C CYS A 142 12.61 -6.11 24.00
N THR A 143 13.57 -7.03 23.89
CA THR A 143 14.03 -7.61 22.62
C THR A 143 12.87 -8.16 21.76
N ARG A 144 11.94 -8.89 22.37
CA ARG A 144 10.69 -9.35 21.75
C ARG A 144 9.89 -8.20 21.13
N ASN A 145 9.67 -7.13 21.89
CA ASN A 145 8.87 -6.00 21.45
C ASN A 145 9.59 -5.18 20.37
N TYR A 146 10.92 -5.18 20.33
CA TYR A 146 11.68 -4.63 19.19
C TYR A 146 11.49 -5.44 17.90
N ILE A 147 11.43 -6.78 17.98
CA ILE A 147 11.09 -7.63 16.82
C ILE A 147 9.67 -7.32 16.34
N HIS A 148 8.69 -7.27 17.25
CA HIS A 148 7.31 -6.91 16.92
C HIS A 148 7.21 -5.50 16.32
N LEU A 149 7.98 -4.53 16.82
CA LEU A 149 8.02 -3.16 16.29
C LEU A 149 8.54 -3.12 14.84
N ASN A 150 9.60 -3.88 14.54
CA ASN A 150 10.10 -3.99 13.17
C ASN A 150 9.09 -4.70 12.26
N LEU A 151 8.41 -5.76 12.75
CA LEU A 151 7.33 -6.41 12.03
C LEU A 151 6.19 -5.43 11.72
N PHE A 152 5.76 -4.63 12.71
CA PHE A 152 4.73 -3.59 12.51
C PHE A 152 5.19 -2.54 11.50
N THR A 153 6.45 -2.12 11.58
CA THR A 153 7.05 -1.19 10.63
C THR A 153 7.03 -1.76 9.21
N SER A 154 7.32 -3.05 9.03
CA SER A 154 7.24 -3.70 7.72
C SER A 154 5.81 -3.69 7.13
N PHE A 155 4.78 -3.91 7.96
CA PHE A 155 3.39 -3.83 7.53
C PHE A 155 2.96 -2.40 7.21
N ILE A 156 3.40 -1.42 7.99
CA ILE A 156 3.17 0.01 7.74
C ILE A 156 3.79 0.41 6.40
N LEU A 157 5.05 0.06 6.17
CA LEU A 157 5.74 0.34 4.91
C LEU A 157 5.08 -0.35 3.71
N ARG A 158 4.62 -1.60 3.87
CA ARG A 158 3.83 -2.31 2.85
C ARG A 158 2.55 -1.55 2.52
N ALA A 159 1.76 -1.17 3.53
CA ALA A 159 0.52 -0.42 3.31
C ALA A 159 0.77 0.93 2.62
N ILE A 160 1.77 1.71 3.07
CA ILE A 160 2.14 2.99 2.44
C ILE A 160 2.53 2.76 0.97
N SER A 161 3.37 1.76 0.69
CA SER A 161 3.81 1.48 -0.68
C SER A 161 2.68 1.04 -1.60
N VAL A 162 1.69 0.29 -1.09
CA VAL A 162 0.47 -0.06 -1.82
C VAL A 162 -0.34 1.20 -2.14
N PHE A 163 -0.55 2.09 -1.17
CA PHE A 163 -1.30 3.33 -1.39
C PHE A 163 -0.62 4.26 -2.40
N ILE A 164 0.71 4.38 -2.35
CA ILE A 164 1.46 5.16 -3.34
C ILE A 164 1.28 4.53 -4.73
N LYS A 165 1.48 3.22 -4.86
CA LYS A 165 1.30 2.50 -6.14
C LYS A 165 -0.13 2.67 -6.68
N ASP A 166 -1.14 2.50 -5.84
CA ASP A 166 -2.55 2.64 -6.25
C ASP A 166 -2.90 4.07 -6.63
N SER A 167 -2.36 5.07 -5.92
CA SER A 167 -2.53 6.49 -6.28
C SER A 167 -1.92 6.81 -7.63
N VAL A 168 -0.71 6.29 -7.90
CA VAL A 168 -0.03 6.44 -9.19
C VAL A 168 -0.81 5.77 -10.31
N VAL A 169 -1.29 4.54 -10.11
CA VAL A 169 -2.08 3.80 -11.11
C VAL A 169 -3.42 4.49 -11.37
N LYS A 170 -4.10 4.97 -10.32
CA LYS A 170 -5.36 5.70 -10.45
C LYS A 170 -5.17 7.02 -11.19
N TRP A 171 -4.11 7.76 -10.87
CA TRP A 171 -3.74 8.97 -11.58
C TRP A 171 -3.49 8.67 -13.06
N MET A 172 -2.67 7.65 -13.35
CA MET A 172 -2.37 7.21 -14.71
C MET A 172 -3.64 6.87 -15.51
N TYR A 173 -4.61 6.18 -14.89
CA TYR A 173 -5.89 5.86 -15.52
C TYR A 173 -6.76 7.10 -15.75
N SER A 174 -6.87 7.98 -14.75
CA SER A 174 -7.66 9.21 -14.87
C SER A 174 -7.10 10.21 -15.88
N THR A 175 -5.78 10.22 -16.09
CA THR A 175 -5.13 11.07 -17.09
C THR A 175 -5.26 10.48 -18.48
N ALA A 176 -5.27 9.15 -18.62
CA ALA A 176 -5.39 8.52 -19.93
C ALA A 176 -6.77 8.66 -20.57
N THR A 177 -7.82 8.98 -19.82
CA THR A 177 -9.12 9.34 -20.41
C THR A 177 -9.08 10.69 -21.14
N GLN A 178 -8.03 11.49 -20.93
CA GLN A 178 -7.84 12.80 -21.55
C GLN A 178 -6.79 12.70 -22.67
N GLU A 179 -7.23 12.50 -23.92
CA GLU A 179 -6.39 12.32 -25.13
C GLU A 179 -5.22 13.32 -25.23
N TYR A 180 -5.47 14.59 -24.95
CA TYR A 180 -4.47 15.67 -25.02
C TYR A 180 -3.34 15.57 -23.96
N GLN A 181 -3.45 14.68 -22.97
CA GLN A 181 -2.46 14.51 -21.88
C GLN A 181 -1.60 13.24 -22.03
N TRP A 182 -1.73 12.50 -23.14
CA TRP A 182 -1.03 11.22 -23.32
C TRP A 182 0.49 11.39 -23.39
N GLU A 183 0.99 12.51 -23.93
CA GLU A 183 2.42 12.81 -23.95
C GLU A 183 3.01 12.94 -22.53
N GLY A 184 2.31 13.64 -21.63
CA GLY A 184 2.72 13.76 -20.22
C GLY A 184 2.66 12.42 -19.48
N LEU A 185 1.70 11.57 -19.82
CA LEU A 185 1.55 10.23 -19.29
C LEU A 185 2.73 9.32 -19.71
N ILE A 186 3.11 9.36 -20.98
CA ILE A 186 4.26 8.63 -21.53
C ILE A 186 5.55 9.07 -20.86
N ALA A 187 5.77 10.39 -20.75
CA ALA A 187 6.96 10.95 -20.10
C ALA A 187 7.06 10.49 -18.64
N PHE A 188 5.95 10.46 -17.91
CA PHE A 188 5.94 9.93 -16.55
C PHE A 188 6.20 8.41 -16.51
N GLN A 189 5.62 7.64 -17.44
CA GLN A 189 5.80 6.19 -17.51
C GLN A 189 7.26 5.79 -17.79
N GLU A 190 7.97 6.59 -18.60
CA GLU A 190 9.39 6.42 -18.90
C GLU A 190 10.30 6.96 -17.79
N SER A 191 9.76 7.74 -16.84
CA SER A 191 10.55 8.33 -15.76
C SER A 191 11.08 7.30 -14.76
N LEU A 192 12.28 7.56 -14.25
CA LEU A 192 12.86 6.81 -13.14
C LEU A 192 11.98 6.84 -11.89
N SER A 193 11.23 7.93 -11.67
CA SER A 193 10.34 8.08 -10.52
C SER A 193 9.24 7.01 -10.51
N CYS A 194 8.63 6.74 -11.67
CA CYS A 194 7.59 5.73 -11.77
C CYS A 194 8.16 4.33 -11.45
N ARG A 195 9.33 4.01 -12.01
CA ARG A 195 10.03 2.72 -11.78
C ARG A 195 10.39 2.53 -10.31
N LEU A 196 10.90 3.58 -9.65
CA LEU A 196 11.26 3.53 -8.23
C LEU A 196 10.06 3.23 -7.33
N VAL A 197 8.85 3.74 -7.64
CA VAL A 197 7.63 3.42 -6.89
C VAL A 197 7.35 1.91 -6.90
N PHE A 198 7.48 1.26 -8.06
CA PHE A 198 7.24 -0.18 -8.18
C PHE A 198 8.35 -1.00 -7.49
N VAL A 199 9.62 -0.60 -7.62
CA VAL A 199 10.73 -1.24 -6.88
C VAL A 199 10.53 -1.13 -5.38
N MET A 200 10.16 0.05 -4.89
CA MET A 200 9.89 0.30 -3.46
C MET A 200 8.74 -0.59 -2.97
N MET A 201 7.65 -0.69 -3.74
CA MET A 201 6.55 -1.60 -3.44
C MET A 201 7.00 -3.06 -3.34
N GLN A 202 7.79 -3.53 -4.29
CA GLN A 202 8.33 -4.89 -4.27
C GLN A 202 9.23 -5.15 -3.05
N TYR A 203 10.08 -4.18 -2.69
CA TYR A 203 10.90 -4.24 -1.49
C TYR A 203 10.06 -4.31 -0.22
N CYS A 204 9.05 -3.46 -0.06
CA CYS A 204 8.19 -3.46 1.13
C CYS A 204 7.42 -4.77 1.29
N VAL A 205 6.93 -5.36 0.19
CA VAL A 205 6.28 -6.69 0.20
C VAL A 205 7.28 -7.77 0.63
N ALA A 206 8.47 -7.80 0.03
CA ALA A 206 9.51 -8.76 0.36
C ALA A 206 9.96 -8.63 1.83
N ALA A 207 10.23 -7.41 2.30
CA ALA A 207 10.60 -7.13 3.68
C ALA A 207 9.53 -7.60 4.67
N ASN A 208 8.25 -7.42 4.34
CA ASN A 208 7.16 -7.91 5.20
C ASN A 208 7.18 -9.45 5.34
N TYR A 209 7.36 -10.20 4.26
CA TYR A 209 7.49 -11.66 4.34
C TYR A 209 8.73 -12.10 5.14
N TYR A 210 9.86 -11.41 4.99
CA TYR A 210 11.07 -11.73 5.74
C TYR A 210 10.96 -11.36 7.23
N TRP A 211 10.24 -10.30 7.58
CA TRP A 211 9.93 -10.00 8.99
C TRP A 211 8.98 -11.01 9.61
N LEU A 212 8.01 -11.53 8.86
CA LEU A 212 7.19 -12.66 9.30
C LEU A 212 8.03 -13.92 9.54
N LEU A 213 9.01 -14.19 8.68
CA LEU A 213 9.96 -15.29 8.87
C LEU A 213 10.85 -15.06 10.10
N VAL A 214 11.37 -13.85 10.31
CA VAL A 214 12.19 -13.50 11.48
C VAL A 214 11.41 -13.68 12.78
N GLU A 215 10.15 -13.26 12.83
CA GLU A 215 9.25 -13.49 13.95
C GLU A 215 9.08 -15.00 14.23
N GLY A 216 8.87 -15.81 13.19
CA GLY A 216 8.81 -17.27 13.30
C GLY A 216 10.10 -17.89 13.82
N MET A 217 11.26 -17.50 13.26
CA MET A 217 12.57 -17.98 13.71
C MET A 217 12.88 -17.57 15.15
N TYR A 218 12.52 -16.36 15.55
CA TYR A 218 12.67 -15.87 16.92
C TYR A 218 11.87 -16.75 17.90
N LEU A 219 10.60 -17.01 17.59
CA LEU A 219 9.73 -17.86 18.40
C LEU A 219 10.28 -19.29 18.49
N TYR A 220 10.72 -19.86 17.36
CA TYR A 220 11.34 -21.19 17.33
C TYR A 220 12.60 -21.27 18.19
N THR A 221 13.48 -20.28 18.06
CA THR A 221 14.73 -20.20 18.83
C THR A 221 14.43 -20.10 20.32
N LEU A 222 13.46 -19.28 20.74
CA LEU A 222 13.06 -19.16 22.14
C LEU A 222 12.52 -20.47 22.71
N LEU A 223 11.81 -21.28 21.90
CA LEU A 223 11.25 -22.55 22.34
C LEU A 223 12.25 -23.71 22.39
N VAL A 224 13.26 -23.72 21.52
CA VAL A 224 14.18 -24.86 21.33
C VAL A 224 15.60 -24.57 21.81
N LEU A 225 16.09 -23.35 21.58
CA LEU A 225 17.49 -22.97 21.71
C LEU A 225 17.63 -21.85 22.76
N SER A 226 17.64 -22.24 24.04
CA SER A 226 17.65 -21.31 25.18
C SER A 226 19.01 -20.65 25.50
N VAL A 227 20.06 -20.83 24.69
CA VAL A 227 21.47 -20.64 25.12
C VAL A 227 22.27 -19.61 24.30
N PHE A 228 21.63 -18.74 23.51
CA PHE A 228 22.36 -17.82 22.64
C PHE A 228 22.49 -16.39 23.15
N SER A 229 23.55 -15.71 22.71
CA SER A 229 23.79 -14.28 22.97
C SER A 229 22.74 -13.42 22.25
N GLU A 230 21.83 -12.83 23.03
CA GLU A 230 20.68 -12.05 22.55
C GLU A 230 21.08 -10.92 21.58
N GLN A 231 22.17 -10.20 21.86
CA GLN A 231 22.56 -9.03 21.08
C GLN A 231 23.11 -9.37 19.68
N ARG A 232 23.85 -10.48 19.54
CA ARG A 232 24.37 -10.91 18.22
C ARG A 232 23.25 -11.48 17.36
N ILE A 233 22.35 -12.26 17.97
CA ILE A 233 21.18 -12.80 17.29
C ILE A 233 20.24 -11.70 16.82
N PHE A 234 19.99 -10.68 17.64
CA PHE A 234 19.14 -9.55 17.23
C PHE A 234 19.68 -8.84 15.99
N ARG A 235 20.99 -8.58 15.90
CA ARG A 235 21.59 -8.01 14.70
C ARG A 235 21.46 -8.92 13.48
N LEU A 236 21.62 -10.23 13.66
CA LEU A 236 21.42 -11.20 12.58
C LEU A 236 19.97 -11.16 12.06
N TYR A 237 18.98 -11.11 12.96
CA TYR A 237 17.58 -10.96 12.58
C TYR A 237 17.30 -9.65 11.83
N LEU A 238 17.92 -8.53 12.22
CA LEU A 238 17.81 -7.27 11.49
C LEU A 238 18.38 -7.39 10.06
N CYS A 239 19.54 -8.04 9.91
CA CYS A 239 20.14 -8.31 8.61
C CYS A 239 19.27 -9.22 7.73
N ILE A 240 18.63 -10.24 8.31
CA ILE A 240 17.73 -11.15 7.59
C ILE A 240 16.44 -10.41 7.18
N GLY A 241 15.84 -9.65 8.10
CA GLY A 241 14.56 -8.97 7.89
C GLY A 241 14.61 -7.86 6.84
N TRP A 242 15.67 -7.02 6.85
CA TRP A 242 15.80 -5.88 5.92
C TRP A 242 16.82 -6.11 4.80
N GLY A 243 17.95 -6.74 5.11
CA GLY A 243 19.09 -6.85 4.19
C GLY A 243 18.88 -7.90 3.09
N VAL A 244 18.36 -9.08 3.43
CA VAL A 244 18.12 -10.13 2.43
C VAL A 244 17.10 -9.70 1.35
N PRO A 245 15.94 -9.13 1.71
CA PRO A 245 15.03 -8.48 0.75
C PRO A 245 15.70 -7.47 -0.16
N MET A 246 16.53 -6.59 0.40
CA MET A 246 17.24 -5.57 -0.37
C MET A 246 18.12 -6.21 -1.46
N LEU A 247 18.85 -7.27 -1.12
CA LEU A 247 19.80 -7.94 -2.02
C LEU A 247 19.11 -8.46 -3.29
N PHE A 248 18.05 -9.28 -3.15
CA PHE A 248 17.40 -9.89 -4.31
C PHE A 248 16.49 -8.92 -5.07
N VAL A 249 15.94 -7.89 -4.41
CA VAL A 249 15.16 -6.83 -5.07
C VAL A 249 16.04 -5.96 -5.96
N ILE A 250 17.25 -5.60 -5.49
CA ILE A 250 18.22 -4.85 -6.30
C ILE A 250 18.67 -5.69 -7.49
N LEU A 251 18.93 -6.99 -7.29
CA LEU A 251 19.29 -7.89 -8.38
C LEU A 251 18.17 -7.97 -9.42
N TRP A 252 16.93 -8.18 -8.99
CA TRP A 252 15.76 -8.19 -9.86
C TRP A 252 15.59 -6.86 -10.61
N GLY A 253 15.69 -5.72 -9.91
CA GLY A 253 15.57 -4.39 -10.50
C GLY A 253 16.66 -4.11 -11.54
N THR A 254 17.88 -4.58 -11.30
CA THR A 254 19.00 -4.46 -12.26
C THR A 254 18.74 -5.29 -13.50
N VAL A 255 18.32 -6.55 -13.36
CA VAL A 255 17.97 -7.41 -14.50
C VAL A 255 16.80 -6.80 -15.28
N LYS A 256 15.77 -6.30 -14.58
CA LYS A 256 14.62 -5.67 -15.24
C LYS A 256 15.00 -4.40 -16.00
N TYR A 257 15.88 -3.58 -15.44
CA TYR A 257 16.42 -2.39 -16.12
C TYR A 257 17.27 -2.73 -17.36
N LEU A 258 18.03 -3.83 -17.34
CA LEU A 258 18.89 -4.19 -18.47
C LEU A 258 18.14 -4.88 -19.62
N TYR A 259 17.11 -5.66 -19.31
CA TYR A 259 16.46 -6.55 -20.29
C TYR A 259 14.98 -6.23 -20.57
N GLU A 260 14.29 -5.49 -19.70
CA GLU A 260 12.86 -5.15 -19.84
C GLU A 260 12.58 -3.69 -19.42
N ASP A 261 13.32 -2.73 -20.00
CA ASP A 261 13.14 -1.30 -19.68
C ASP A 261 11.94 -0.65 -20.39
N GLU A 262 10.78 -1.31 -20.35
CA GLU A 262 9.56 -0.80 -20.97
C GLU A 262 8.54 -0.33 -19.93
N GLY A 263 8.14 0.93 -20.08
CA GLY A 263 7.14 1.59 -19.26
C GLY A 263 7.47 1.62 -17.76
N CYS A 264 6.43 1.54 -16.92
CA CYS A 264 6.54 1.68 -15.47
C CYS A 264 6.55 0.32 -14.73
N TRP A 265 7.19 -0.69 -15.31
CA TRP A 265 7.41 -2.02 -14.69
C TRP A 265 6.17 -2.70 -14.07
N THR A 266 4.97 -2.30 -14.51
CA THR A 266 3.69 -2.84 -14.04
C THR A 266 3.45 -4.27 -14.52
N ARG A 267 4.00 -4.63 -15.69
CA ARG A 267 3.84 -5.94 -16.31
C ARG A 267 5.17 -6.71 -16.35
N ASN A 268 5.07 -8.01 -16.16
CA ASN A 268 6.19 -8.94 -16.33
C ASN A 268 5.94 -9.74 -17.60
N TYR A 269 6.73 -9.50 -18.64
CA TYR A 269 6.63 -10.21 -19.92
C TYR A 269 7.29 -11.58 -19.80
N ASN A 270 8.53 -11.61 -19.35
CA ASN A 270 9.24 -12.84 -19.06
C ASN A 270 9.03 -13.26 -17.61
N MET A 271 8.30 -14.36 -17.43
CA MET A 271 8.07 -14.93 -16.09
C MET A 271 9.36 -15.35 -15.39
N ASN A 272 10.43 -15.62 -16.14
CA ASN A 272 11.75 -15.96 -15.60
C ASN A 272 12.35 -14.83 -14.76
N TYR A 273 12.23 -13.57 -15.20
CA TYR A 273 12.75 -12.44 -14.42
C TYR A 273 11.90 -12.21 -13.17
N TRP A 274 10.58 -12.37 -13.28
CA TRP A 274 9.72 -12.29 -12.10
C TRP A 274 9.96 -13.42 -11.10
N LEU A 275 10.44 -14.59 -11.54
CA LEU A 275 10.82 -15.69 -10.64
C LEU A 275 11.96 -15.30 -9.69
N ILE A 276 12.85 -14.38 -10.09
CA ILE A 276 13.98 -13.91 -9.26
C ILE A 276 13.49 -13.35 -7.92
N ILE A 277 12.38 -12.60 -7.93
CA ILE A 277 11.79 -12.05 -6.71
C ILE A 277 10.83 -13.03 -6.03
N ARG A 278 10.08 -13.81 -6.83
CA ARG A 278 9.06 -14.73 -6.30
C ARG A 278 9.67 -15.92 -5.56
N LEU A 279 10.76 -16.49 -6.08
CA LEU A 279 11.36 -17.70 -5.53
C LEU A 279 11.86 -17.51 -4.08
N PRO A 280 12.65 -16.46 -3.73
CA PRO A 280 13.04 -16.20 -2.35
C PRO A 280 11.86 -16.00 -1.40
N ILE A 281 10.77 -15.37 -1.86
CA ILE A 281 9.55 -15.18 -1.06
C ILE A 281 8.87 -16.52 -0.80
N LEU A 282 8.73 -17.37 -1.82
CA LEU A 282 8.17 -18.72 -1.66
C LEU A 282 8.99 -19.59 -0.71
N ILE A 283 10.33 -19.51 -0.78
CA ILE A 283 11.22 -20.20 0.16
C ILE A 283 10.98 -19.71 1.58
N ALA A 284 10.91 -18.39 1.79
CA ALA A 284 10.62 -17.81 3.11
C ALA A 284 9.27 -18.28 3.67
N ILE A 285 8.21 -18.27 2.85
CA ILE A 285 6.89 -18.78 3.22
C ILE A 285 6.94 -20.26 3.59
N GLY A 286 7.64 -21.08 2.79
CA GLY A 286 7.81 -22.52 3.05
C GLY A 286 8.56 -22.81 4.36
N VAL A 287 9.66 -22.10 4.62
CA VAL A 287 10.41 -22.22 5.88
C VAL A 287 9.55 -21.77 7.06
N ASN A 288 8.81 -20.66 6.93
CA ASN A 288 7.94 -20.18 7.99
C ASN A 288 6.80 -21.18 8.31
N PHE A 289 6.27 -21.85 7.30
CA PHE A 289 5.29 -22.91 7.48
C PHE A 289 5.86 -24.14 8.21
N LEU A 290 7.09 -24.55 7.89
CA LEU A 290 7.77 -25.63 8.63
C LEU A 290 8.00 -25.24 10.10
N ILE A 291 8.39 -23.99 10.35
CA ILE A 291 8.52 -23.45 11.71
C ILE A 291 7.18 -23.50 12.44
N PHE A 292 6.10 -23.04 11.80
CA PHE A 292 4.75 -23.08 12.36
C PHE A 292 4.35 -24.48 12.81
N ILE A 293 4.54 -25.50 11.95
CA ILE A 293 4.24 -26.90 12.29
C ILE A 293 5.05 -27.32 13.51
N ARG A 294 6.36 -27.06 13.53
CA ARG A 294 7.23 -27.44 14.65
C ARG A 294 6.82 -26.75 15.96
N VAL A 295 6.52 -25.46 15.92
CA VAL A 295 6.04 -24.69 17.06
C VAL A 295 4.73 -25.26 17.59
N ILE A 296 3.76 -25.54 16.72
CA ILE A 296 2.50 -26.18 17.13
C ILE A 296 2.76 -27.53 17.77
N CYS A 297 3.61 -28.37 17.18
CA CYS A 297 3.96 -29.67 17.77
C CYS A 297 4.57 -29.51 19.17
N ILE A 298 5.46 -28.54 19.38
CA ILE A 298 6.05 -28.24 20.69
C ILE A 298 4.98 -27.77 21.67
N ILE A 299 4.12 -26.84 21.26
CA ILE A 299 3.02 -26.32 22.10
C ILE A 299 2.09 -27.47 22.49
N ILE A 300 1.65 -28.30 21.54
CA ILE A 300 0.81 -29.49 21.80
C ILE A 300 1.50 -30.42 22.78
N SER A 301 2.79 -30.71 22.58
CA SER A 301 3.55 -31.62 23.45
C SER A 301 3.62 -31.09 24.88
N LYS A 302 3.92 -29.79 25.05
CA LYS A 302 3.93 -29.14 26.39
C LYS A 302 2.54 -29.08 27.01
N LEU A 303 1.51 -28.87 26.20
CA LEU A 303 0.12 -28.77 26.62
C LEU A 303 -0.47 -30.13 27.03
N GLN A 304 -0.04 -31.22 26.38
CA GLN A 304 -0.33 -32.60 26.76
C GLN A 304 0.43 -33.01 28.03
N ALA A 305 1.69 -32.60 28.17
CA ALA A 305 2.49 -32.88 29.38
C ALA A 305 1.93 -32.19 30.64
N ASN A 306 1.31 -31.02 30.50
CA ASN A 306 0.75 -30.23 31.61
C ASN A 306 -0.74 -30.52 31.94
N LEU A 307 -1.31 -31.63 31.45
CA LEU A 307 -2.59 -32.25 31.84
C LEU A 307 -3.65 -31.36 32.56
N MET A 308 -4.66 -30.86 31.81
CA MET A 308 -5.98 -30.45 32.33
C MET A 308 -7.05 -30.60 31.23
N CYS A 309 -8.10 -31.38 31.48
CA CYS A 309 -9.38 -31.56 30.73
C CYS A 309 -9.40 -31.51 29.18
N LYS A 310 -9.89 -32.60 28.54
CA LYS A 310 -10.02 -32.78 27.07
C LYS A 310 -10.73 -31.64 26.32
N THR A 311 -11.71 -30.98 26.97
CA THR A 311 -12.51 -29.91 26.36
C THR A 311 -11.78 -28.55 26.37
N ASP A 312 -11.03 -28.28 27.45
CA ASP A 312 -10.22 -27.07 27.59
C ASP A 312 -8.96 -27.13 26.70
N ILE A 313 -8.38 -28.33 26.52
CA ILE A 313 -7.28 -28.59 25.58
C ILE A 313 -7.66 -28.20 24.14
N LYS A 314 -8.84 -28.61 23.65
CA LYS A 314 -9.28 -28.29 22.29
C LYS A 314 -9.53 -26.80 22.11
N CYS A 315 -10.13 -26.13 23.09
CA CYS A 315 -10.38 -24.69 23.04
C CYS A 315 -9.09 -23.86 23.13
N ARG A 316 -8.18 -24.22 24.05
CA ARG A 316 -6.87 -23.58 24.21
C ARG A 316 -5.96 -23.81 23.00
N LEU A 317 -6.01 -25.00 22.41
CA LEU A 317 -5.27 -25.33 21.18
C LEU A 317 -5.85 -24.60 19.96
N ALA A 318 -7.18 -24.55 19.82
CA ALA A 318 -7.84 -23.79 18.77
C ALA A 318 -7.51 -22.29 18.89
N LYS A 319 -7.54 -21.72 20.10
CA LYS A 319 -7.15 -20.33 20.35
C LYS A 319 -5.69 -20.08 19.98
N SER A 320 -4.75 -20.93 20.43
CA SER A 320 -3.33 -20.79 20.09
C SER A 320 -3.06 -20.96 18.59
N THR A 321 -3.75 -21.87 17.91
CA THR A 321 -3.58 -22.16 16.48
C THR A 321 -4.21 -21.06 15.62
N LEU A 322 -5.42 -20.61 15.96
CA LEU A 322 -6.14 -19.53 15.27
C LEU A 322 -5.45 -18.18 15.44
N THR A 323 -4.80 -17.93 16.57
CA THR A 323 -3.95 -16.76 16.78
C THR A 323 -2.66 -16.82 15.96
N LEU A 324 -2.08 -18.01 15.75
CA LEU A 324 -0.78 -18.20 15.11
C LEU A 324 -0.86 -18.27 13.57
N ILE A 325 -2.02 -18.63 12.99
CA ILE A 325 -2.24 -18.70 11.52
C ILE A 325 -2.12 -17.32 10.83
N PRO A 326 -2.80 -16.25 11.29
CA PRO A 326 -2.61 -14.90 10.73
C PRO A 326 -1.19 -14.37 11.00
N LEU A 327 -0.61 -14.78 12.14
CA LEU A 327 0.68 -14.29 12.66
C LEU A 327 1.88 -14.70 11.82
N LEU A 328 1.85 -15.91 11.27
CA LEU A 328 2.94 -16.46 10.45
C LEU A 328 2.60 -16.47 8.95
N GLY A 329 1.47 -15.89 8.54
CA GLY A 329 1.09 -15.84 7.13
C GLY A 329 0.88 -17.21 6.49
N THR A 330 0.50 -18.22 7.27
CA THR A 330 0.37 -19.60 6.75
C THR A 330 -0.80 -19.79 5.79
N HIS A 331 -1.76 -18.86 5.79
CA HIS A 331 -2.83 -18.80 4.79
C HIS A 331 -2.27 -18.70 3.36
N GLU A 332 -1.12 -18.04 3.17
CA GLU A 332 -0.47 -17.85 1.87
C GLU A 332 0.05 -19.16 1.27
N VAL A 333 0.41 -20.14 2.10
CA VAL A 333 0.87 -21.46 1.64
C VAL A 333 -0.26 -22.18 0.91
N ILE A 334 -1.47 -22.12 1.47
CA ILE A 334 -2.65 -22.77 0.92
C ILE A 334 -2.92 -22.24 -0.49
N PHE A 335 -2.78 -20.93 -0.71
CA PHE A 335 -3.01 -20.31 -2.02
C PHE A 335 -1.81 -20.38 -2.97
N ALA A 336 -0.58 -20.45 -2.45
CA ALA A 336 0.63 -20.65 -3.25
C ALA A 336 0.63 -22.02 -3.96
N PHE A 337 0.08 -23.07 -3.35
CA PHE A 337 -0.07 -24.39 -3.97
C PHE A 337 -1.23 -24.49 -4.97
N ILE A 338 -2.22 -23.60 -4.90
CA ILE A 338 -3.29 -23.52 -5.89
C ILE A 338 -2.72 -22.85 -7.15
N THR A 339 -2.13 -23.65 -8.05
CA THR A 339 -1.50 -23.17 -9.29
C THR A 339 -2.48 -22.47 -10.23
N ASP A 340 -2.03 -21.40 -10.89
CA ASP A 340 -2.78 -20.61 -11.90
C ASP A 340 -3.33 -21.49 -13.05
N GLU A 341 -2.71 -22.64 -13.33
CA GLU A 341 -3.11 -23.52 -14.44
C GLU A 341 -4.51 -24.13 -14.29
N HIS A 342 -5.03 -24.23 -13.05
CA HIS A 342 -6.36 -24.81 -12.78
C HIS A 342 -7.45 -23.75 -12.54
N ALA A 343 -7.09 -22.47 -12.42
CA ALA A 343 -8.01 -21.39 -12.05
C ALA A 343 -8.42 -20.55 -13.26
N ARG A 344 -9.44 -21.00 -14.01
CA ARG A 344 -10.12 -20.16 -15.02
C ARG A 344 -11.38 -19.53 -14.42
N GLY A 345 -11.62 -18.25 -14.74
CA GLY A 345 -12.84 -17.51 -14.38
C GLY A 345 -13.06 -17.34 -12.87
N MET A 346 -14.18 -17.86 -12.37
CA MET A 346 -14.66 -17.66 -11.00
C MET A 346 -13.68 -18.16 -9.91
N LEU A 347 -12.95 -19.25 -10.17
CA LEU A 347 -11.97 -19.78 -9.21
C LEU A 347 -10.78 -18.82 -9.01
N ARG A 348 -10.33 -18.16 -10.08
CA ARG A 348 -9.28 -17.13 -10.01
C ARG A 348 -9.76 -15.91 -9.25
N PHE A 349 -11.02 -15.51 -9.46
CA PHE A 349 -11.62 -14.40 -8.72
C PHE A 349 -11.70 -14.71 -7.22
N VAL A 350 -12.23 -15.89 -6.83
CA VAL A 350 -12.32 -16.29 -5.42
C VAL A 350 -10.92 -16.38 -4.78
N LYS A 351 -9.94 -16.92 -5.50
CA LYS A 351 -8.55 -16.94 -5.05
C LYS A 351 -8.01 -15.54 -4.79
N LEU A 352 -8.07 -14.64 -5.77
CA LEU A 352 -7.61 -13.24 -5.63
C LEU A 352 -8.36 -12.51 -4.51
N PHE A 353 -9.68 -12.67 -4.44
CA PHE A 353 -10.51 -12.12 -3.38
C PHE A 353 -10.01 -12.51 -1.99
N THR A 354 -9.74 -13.80 -1.81
CA THR A 354 -9.33 -14.34 -0.53
C THR A 354 -7.89 -13.91 -0.20
N GLU A 355 -6.95 -14.05 -1.14
CA GLU A 355 -5.56 -13.61 -0.96
C GLU A 355 -5.46 -12.12 -0.59
N LEU A 356 -6.09 -11.23 -1.36
CA LEU A 356 -6.01 -9.79 -1.12
C LEU A 356 -6.72 -9.38 0.18
N SER A 357 -7.85 -10.02 0.50
CA SER A 357 -8.58 -9.75 1.74
C SER A 357 -7.75 -10.17 2.95
N PHE A 358 -7.26 -11.42 2.98
CA PHE A 358 -6.45 -11.89 4.11
C PHE A 358 -5.16 -11.09 4.27
N ALA A 359 -4.46 -10.77 3.18
CA ALA A 359 -3.24 -9.97 3.21
C ALA A 359 -3.50 -8.54 3.74
N SER A 360 -4.61 -7.89 3.34
CA SER A 360 -4.92 -6.51 3.77
C SER A 360 -5.29 -6.42 5.26
N PHE A 361 -6.03 -7.39 5.80
CA PHE A 361 -6.41 -7.44 7.22
C PHE A 361 -5.35 -8.09 8.13
N GLN A 362 -4.31 -8.70 7.57
CA GLN A 362 -3.28 -9.38 8.36
C GLN A 362 -2.63 -8.46 9.39
N GLY A 363 -2.25 -7.24 9.01
CA GLY A 363 -1.61 -6.30 9.93
C GLY A 363 -2.54 -5.83 11.05
N LEU A 364 -3.86 -5.71 10.79
CA LEU A 364 -4.86 -5.43 11.83
C LEU A 364 -4.91 -6.56 12.85
N MET A 365 -4.96 -7.83 12.39
CA MET A 365 -4.95 -8.99 13.28
C MET A 365 -3.68 -9.03 14.13
N VAL A 366 -2.52 -8.77 13.52
CA VAL A 366 -1.22 -8.71 14.20
C VAL A 366 -1.21 -7.62 15.28
N ALA A 367 -1.71 -6.41 14.98
CA ALA A 367 -1.80 -5.32 15.96
C ALA A 367 -2.71 -5.67 17.15
N ILE A 368 -3.87 -6.27 16.88
CA ILE A 368 -4.81 -6.71 17.92
C ILE A 368 -4.17 -7.75 18.84
N LEU A 369 -3.51 -8.76 18.26
CA LEU A 369 -2.96 -9.88 19.00
C LEU A 369 -1.71 -9.52 19.81
N TYR A 370 -0.75 -8.79 19.22
CA TYR A 370 0.52 -8.47 19.88
C TYR A 370 0.49 -7.20 20.74
N CYS A 371 -0.43 -6.27 20.46
CA CYS A 371 -0.54 -5.03 21.22
C CYS A 371 -1.83 -4.94 22.03
N PHE A 372 -3.01 -4.88 21.41
CA PHE A 372 -4.25 -4.50 22.10
C PHE A 372 -4.78 -5.54 23.10
N ILE A 373 -4.66 -6.82 22.79
CA ILE A 373 -5.08 -7.93 23.67
C ILE A 373 -3.94 -8.36 24.61
N ASN A 374 -2.74 -7.82 24.44
CA ASN A 374 -1.60 -8.20 25.28
C ASN A 374 -1.81 -7.73 26.73
N ASN A 375 -1.80 -8.69 27.66
CA ASN A 375 -2.02 -8.43 29.08
C ASN A 375 -1.00 -7.45 29.67
N GLU A 376 0.26 -7.49 29.23
CA GLU A 376 1.29 -6.54 29.67
C GLU A 376 0.91 -5.11 29.32
N VAL A 377 0.46 -4.89 28.09
CA VAL A 377 0.00 -3.59 27.59
C VAL A 377 -1.25 -3.13 28.35
N GLN A 378 -2.22 -4.01 28.54
CA GLN A 378 -3.45 -3.70 29.29
C GLN A 378 -3.17 -3.34 30.76
N MET A 379 -2.18 -3.98 31.38
CA MET A 379 -1.75 -3.66 32.74
C MET A 379 -1.08 -2.28 32.80
N GLU A 380 -0.20 -1.95 31.85
CA GLU A 380 0.42 -0.62 31.78
C GLU A 380 -0.62 0.49 31.55
N PHE A 381 -1.62 0.25 30.70
CA PHE A 381 -2.74 1.18 30.54
C PHE A 381 -3.51 1.38 31.84
N ARG A 382 -3.84 0.29 32.57
CA ARG A 382 -4.52 0.38 33.88
C ARG A 382 -3.69 1.18 34.89
N LYS A 383 -2.39 0.89 35.02
CA LYS A 383 -1.49 1.62 35.91
C LYS A 383 -1.38 3.11 35.54
N SER A 384 -1.28 3.41 34.24
CA SER A 384 -1.21 4.79 33.77
C SER A 384 -2.52 5.54 34.05
N TRP A 385 -3.66 4.88 33.83
CA TRP A 385 -4.98 5.43 34.13
C TRP A 385 -5.19 5.67 35.63
N GLU A 386 -4.78 4.73 36.48
CA GLU A 386 -4.86 4.88 37.93
C GLU A 386 -3.99 6.03 38.45
N ARG A 387 -2.76 6.18 37.93
CA ARG A 387 -1.89 7.33 38.26
C ARG A 387 -2.53 8.66 37.85
N TRP A 388 -3.03 8.75 36.62
CA TRP A 388 -3.71 9.96 36.13
C TRP A 388 -4.95 10.29 36.95
N ARG A 389 -5.76 9.27 37.31
CA ARG A 389 -6.94 9.45 38.16
C ARG A 389 -6.57 9.96 39.56
N LEU A 390 -5.49 9.44 40.15
CA LEU A 390 -5.01 9.90 41.47
C LEU A 390 -4.49 11.34 41.41
N GLU A 391 -3.72 11.71 40.39
CA GLU A 391 -3.27 13.09 40.18
C GLU A 391 -4.46 14.06 40.02
N HIS A 392 -5.46 13.69 39.23
CA HIS A 392 -6.65 14.52 39.03
C HIS A 392 -7.46 14.70 40.33
N LEU A 393 -7.56 13.65 41.16
CA LEU A 393 -8.20 13.74 42.47
C LEU A 393 -7.41 14.63 43.45
N TYR A 394 -6.07 14.59 43.40
CA TYR A 394 -5.21 15.47 44.19
C TYR A 394 -5.39 16.95 43.79
N VAL A 395 -5.37 17.25 42.49
CA VAL A 395 -5.57 18.63 41.97
C VAL A 395 -6.95 19.17 42.34
N GLN A 396 -8.00 18.34 42.29
CA GLN A 396 -9.35 18.72 42.66
C GLN A 396 -9.51 18.96 44.18
N ARG A 397 -8.81 18.17 45.01
CA ARG A 397 -8.78 18.38 46.46
C ARG A 397 -8.07 19.69 46.82
N ASP A 398 -6.96 19.99 46.17
CA ASP A 398 -6.17 21.19 46.43
C ASP A 398 -6.91 22.48 46.03
N SER A 399 -7.66 22.42 44.91
CA SER A 399 -8.51 23.55 44.48
C SER A 399 -9.75 23.76 45.36
N SER A 400 -10.25 22.72 46.05
CA SER A 400 -11.31 22.83 47.06
C SER A 400 -10.81 23.32 48.43
N MET A 401 -9.49 23.34 48.66
CA MET A 401 -8.87 23.72 49.94
C MET A 401 -8.32 25.15 49.93
N LYS A 402 -8.74 25.99 48.97
CA LYS A 402 -8.50 27.44 49.00
C LYS A 402 -9.20 28.04 50.23
N PRO A 403 -8.50 28.75 51.13
CA PRO A 403 -9.09 29.28 52.34
C PRO A 403 -10.14 30.35 52.00
N LEU A 404 -11.29 30.31 52.67
CA LEU A 404 -12.25 31.41 52.71
C LEU A 404 -11.48 32.69 53.14
N LYS A 405 -11.43 33.70 52.27
CA LYS A 405 -10.98 35.04 52.65
C LYS A 405 -11.94 35.58 53.71
N CYS A 406 -11.55 35.55 54.98
CA CYS A 406 -12.22 36.37 55.99
C CYS A 406 -11.98 37.86 55.65
N PRO A 407 -13.02 38.71 55.66
CA PRO A 407 -12.84 40.14 55.46
C PRO A 407 -12.11 40.71 56.69
N ALA A 408 -10.90 41.23 56.50
CA ALA A 408 -10.18 41.94 57.54
C ALA A 408 -10.82 43.32 57.74
N ASN A 409 -11.64 43.46 58.78
CA ASN A 409 -12.03 44.77 59.29
C ASN A 409 -10.82 45.43 59.95
N SER A 410 -10.48 46.61 59.45
CA SER A 410 -9.53 47.56 60.00
C SER A 410 -9.99 48.09 61.36
N ILE A 411 -9.22 47.88 62.43
CA ILE A 411 -9.21 48.76 63.61
C ILE A 411 -7.77 48.98 64.08
N SER A 412 -7.49 50.26 64.34
CA SER A 412 -6.22 50.93 64.61
C SER A 412 -5.82 50.91 66.10
N SER A 413 -4.51 51.11 66.34
CA SER A 413 -3.81 51.62 67.54
C SER A 413 -3.94 50.82 68.86
N GLY A 414 -2.93 50.70 69.72
CA GLY A 414 -1.55 51.18 69.80
C GLY A 414 -0.92 50.59 71.09
N GLY A 415 0.36 50.85 71.34
CA GLY A 415 0.94 50.68 72.70
C GLY A 415 2.03 49.62 72.87
N THR A 416 3.26 50.11 72.87
CA THR A 416 4.49 49.73 73.61
C THR A 416 4.52 48.59 74.67
N VAL A 417 5.65 47.86 74.60
CA VAL A 417 6.48 47.23 75.67
C VAL A 417 6.07 45.85 76.21
N GLY A 418 7.04 44.92 76.14
CA GLY A 418 7.34 43.99 77.24
C GLY A 418 7.23 42.48 76.97
N SER A 419 8.37 41.80 77.04
CA SER A 419 8.58 40.44 77.55
C SER A 419 8.28 39.21 76.67
N SER A 420 9.37 38.46 76.44
CA SER A 420 9.54 37.00 76.44
C SER A 420 8.38 36.07 76.05
N VAL A 421 8.65 35.13 75.13
CA VAL A 421 8.76 33.67 75.41
C VAL A 421 8.74 32.88 74.08
N TYR A 422 9.83 32.12 73.88
CA TYR A 422 10.00 30.84 73.17
C TYR A 422 9.17 30.46 71.92
N ALA A 423 9.94 30.29 70.83
CA ALA A 423 10.08 29.08 70.01
C ALA A 423 8.84 28.42 69.35
N ALA A 424 8.84 28.41 68.01
CA ALA A 424 9.05 27.17 67.24
C ALA A 424 9.38 27.49 65.78
N THR A 425 10.56 27.04 65.37
CA THR A 425 11.15 27.07 64.03
C THR A 425 10.30 26.30 63.01
N CYS A 426 9.90 26.97 61.93
CA CYS A 426 9.58 26.34 60.65
C CYS A 426 10.83 26.43 59.74
N GLN A 427 11.53 25.32 59.57
CA GLN A 427 12.41 25.10 58.42
C GLN A 427 11.98 23.79 57.76
N ALA A 428 11.25 23.91 56.65
CA ALA A 428 11.14 22.87 55.65
C ALA A 428 11.96 23.34 54.46
N THR A 429 13.22 22.91 54.42
CA THR A 429 14.12 23.09 53.29
C THR A 429 13.77 22.05 52.24
N PHE A 430 13.53 22.52 51.02
CA PHE A 430 13.42 21.69 49.82
C PHE A 430 14.75 21.00 49.52
N SER A 431 14.69 19.68 49.34
CA SER A 431 15.55 18.89 48.44
C SER A 431 14.86 17.57 48.14
#